data_AF-A0A0Q6WCQ6-F1
#
_entry.id   AF-A0A0Q6WCQ6-F1
#
_cell.length_a   1.000
_cell.length_b   1.000
_cell.length_c   1.000
_cell.angle_alpha   90.00
_cell.angle_beta   90.00
_cell.angle_gamma   90.00
#
_symmetry.space_group_name_H-M   'P 1'
#
loop_
_entity.id
_entity.type
_entity.pdbx_description
1 polymer ?
#
loop_
_entity_poly.entity_id
_entity_poly.type
_entity_poly.pdbx_seq_one_letter_code
_entity_poly.pdbx_strand_id
1 'polypeptide(L)' 'MPFYKVTSHSLLVEADSPVEAAMNVYRMFEDRTPTDFEVVGPDTEINEVHLTSEQQEQAIAIAFSKRAVP' A
#
# COMPACT_ATOMS: atom_id res chain seq x y z
N MET A 1 2.48 -7.88 -13.87
CA MET A 1 2.47 -6.66 -13.03
C MET A 1 3.86 -6.53 -12.41
N PRO A 2 4.41 -5.31 -12.25
CA PRO A 2 5.70 -5.11 -11.60
C PRO A 2 5.61 -5.34 -10.08
N PHE A 3 6.72 -5.77 -9.47
CA PHE A 3 6.84 -5.86 -8.03
C PHE A 3 7.42 -4.57 -7.46
N TYR A 4 6.81 -4.06 -6.39
CA TYR A 4 7.26 -2.90 -5.66
C TYR A 4 7.70 -3.31 -4.24
N LYS A 5 8.85 -2.80 -3.79
CA LYS A 5 9.28 -2.98 -2.39
C LYS A 5 8.84 -1.80 -1.56
N VAL A 6 8.05 -2.04 -0.54
CA VAL A 6 7.59 -1.01 0.40
C VAL A 6 8.43 -1.08 1.67
N THR A 7 9.25 -0.07 1.93
CA THR A 7 10.35 -0.14 2.91
C THR A 7 9.91 -0.01 4.36
N SER A 8 8.80 0.69 4.64
CA SER A 8 8.28 0.90 6.01
C SER A 8 8.15 -0.39 6.81
N HIS A 9 7.81 -1.49 6.12
CA HIS A 9 7.80 -2.84 6.67
C HIS A 9 8.60 -3.85 5.82
N SER A 10 9.39 -3.38 4.84
CA SER A 10 10.17 -4.18 3.90
C SER A 10 9.42 -5.35 3.24
N LEU A 11 8.25 -5.05 2.66
CA LEU A 11 7.41 -6.02 1.95
C LEU A 11 7.53 -5.88 0.44
N LEU A 12 7.54 -7.00 -0.29
CA LEU A 12 7.36 -7.01 -1.75
C LEU A 12 5.87 -7.16 -2.07
N VAL A 13 5.34 -6.23 -2.85
CA VAL A 13 3.93 -6.17 -3.23
C VAL A 13 3.81 -6.09 -4.74
N GLU A 14 2.98 -6.96 -5.31
CA GLU A 14 2.56 -6.86 -6.71
C GLU A 14 1.48 -5.79 -6.81
N ALA A 15 1.70 -4.78 -7.65
CA ALA A 15 0.76 -3.67 -7.87
C ALA A 15 0.98 -3.06 -9.26
N ASP A 16 0.03 -2.27 -9.74
CA ASP A 16 0.16 -1.53 -11.01
C ASP A 16 0.77 -0.13 -10.79
N SER A 17 0.79 0.36 -9.55
CA SER A 17 1.39 1.66 -9.20
C SER A 17 2.00 1.70 -7.78
N PRO A 18 2.92 2.64 -7.49
CA PRO A 18 3.48 2.82 -6.14
C PRO A 18 2.41 3.12 -5.08
N VAL A 19 1.37 3.89 -5.45
CA VAL A 19 0.25 4.23 -4.56
C VAL A 19 -0.55 2.99 -4.20
N GLU A 20 -0.85 2.14 -5.18
CA GLU A 20 -1.56 0.89 -4.94
C GLU A 20 -0.73 -0.06 -4.05
N ALA A 21 0.58 -0.14 -4.28
CA ALA A 21 1.48 -0.92 -3.41
C ALA A 21 1.42 -0.42 -1.96
N ALA A 22 1.50 0.90 -1.74
CA ALA A 22 1.38 1.52 -0.42
C ALA A 22 0.02 1.24 0.24
N MET A 23 -1.09 1.37 -0.51
CA MET A 23 -2.43 1.06 -0.02
C MET A 23 -2.59 -0.42 0.36
N ASN A 24 -2.00 -1.33 -0.41
CA ASN A 24 -2.03 -2.76 -0.12
C ASN A 24 -1.27 -3.09 1.17
N VAL A 25 -0.10 -2.47 1.38
CA VAL A 25 0.65 -2.59 2.63
C VAL A 25 -0.13 -1.99 3.80
N TYR A 26 -0.68 -0.79 3.63
CA TYR A 26 -1.51 -0.13 4.65
C TYR A 26 -2.71 -0.99 5.09
N ARG A 27 -3.30 -1.77 4.18
CA ARG A 27 -4.38 -2.72 4.50
C ARG A 27 -3.92 -3.95 5.28
N MET A 28 -2.66 -4.37 5.15
CA MET A 28 -2.15 -5.58 5.81
C MET A 28 -1.89 -5.37 7.30
N PHE A 29 -1.57 -4.14 7.73
CA PHE A 29 -1.21 -3.85 9.12
C PHE A 29 -2.41 -3.30 9.92
N GLU A 30 -2.66 -3.90 11.09
CA GLU A 30 -3.76 -3.49 11.99
C GLU A 30 -3.54 -2.11 12.61
N ASP A 31 -2.28 -1.73 12.85
CA ASP A 31 -1.90 -0.44 13.46
C ASP A 31 -2.10 0.74 12.48
N ARG A 32 -2.21 0.47 11.17
CA ARG A 32 -2.44 1.48 10.12
C ARG A 32 -1.49 2.69 10.21
N THR A 33 -0.33 2.46 10.79
CA THR A 33 0.82 3.35 10.81
C THR A 33 1.98 2.55 10.22
N PRO A 34 2.80 3.12 9.32
CA PRO A 34 2.82 4.52 8.91
C PRO A 34 1.86 4.85 7.75
N THR A 35 1.61 6.15 7.53
CA THR A 35 0.91 6.70 6.35
C THR A 35 1.87 7.12 5.23
N ASP A 36 3.16 7.12 5.54
CA ASP A 36 4.27 7.40 4.66
C ASP A 36 4.98 6.10 4.28
N PHE A 37 5.20 5.91 2.99
CA PHE A 37 5.80 4.71 2.44
C PHE A 37 6.87 5.10 1.42
N GLU A 38 8.08 4.57 1.57
CA GLU A 38 9.01 4.54 0.44
C GLU A 38 8.73 3.27 -0.35
N VAL A 39 8.48 3.45 -1.64
CA VAL A 39 8.11 2.40 -2.57
C VAL A 39 9.16 2.34 -3.67
N VAL A 40 9.95 1.27 -3.66
CA VAL A 40 10.98 1.03 -4.68
C VAL A 40 10.37 0.26 -5.84
N GLY A 41 10.36 0.89 -7.02
CA GLY A 41 9.89 0.29 -8.27
C GLY A 41 10.86 -0.72 -8.88
N PRO A 42 10.44 -1.43 -9.94
CA PRO A 42 11.27 -2.42 -10.64
C PRO A 42 12.55 -1.82 -11.23
N ASP A 43 12.53 -0.54 -11.60
CA ASP A 43 13.67 0.19 -12.15
C ASP A 43 14.55 0.85 -11.07
N THR A 44 14.43 0.40 -9.81
CA THR A 44 15.14 0.94 -8.62
C THR A 44 14.81 2.39 -8.25
N GLU A 45 13.78 2.97 -8.86
CA GLU A 45 13.27 4.29 -8.50
C GLU A 45 12.61 4.26 -7.12
N ILE A 46 13.05 5.14 -6.22
CA ILE A 46 12.47 5.31 -4.88
C ILE A 46 11.37 6.36 -4.99
N ASN A 47 10.13 5.94 -4.75
CA ASN A 47 8.96 6.81 -4.71
C ASN A 47 8.48 6.99 -3.27
N GLU A 48 8.51 8.21 -2.76
CA GLU A 48 7.89 8.54 -1.48
C GLU A 48 6.39 8.76 -1.70
N VAL A 49 5.58 7.91 -1.06
CA VAL A 49 4.13 7.94 -1.14
C VAL A 49 3.55 8.29 0.23
N HIS A 50 2.95 9.47 0.31
CA HIS A 50 2.11 9.87 1.43
C HIS A 50 0.64 9.56 1.11
N LEU A 51 0.00 8.69 1.87
CA LEU A 51 -1.42 8.39 1.69
C LEU A 51 -2.28 9.54 2.24
N THR A 52 -3.13 10.11 1.38
CA THR A 52 -4.11 11.14 1.81
C THR A 52 -5.20 10.53 2.68
N SER A 53 -5.91 11.36 3.47
CA SER A 53 -7.05 10.91 4.28
C SER A 53 -8.11 10.17 3.45
N GLU A 54 -8.37 10.63 2.22
CA GLU A 54 -9.30 9.96 1.31
C GLU A 54 -8.79 8.56 0.91
N GLN A 55 -7.50 8.43 0.60
CA GLN A 55 -6.89 7.13 0.25
C GLN A 55 -6.85 6.19 1.45
N GLN A 56 -6.65 6.71 2.66
CA GLN A 56 -6.74 5.93 3.89
C GLN A 56 -8.17 5.40 4.09
N GLU A 57 -9.19 6.26 3.94
CA GLU A 57 -10.59 5.86 4.02
C GLU A 57 -10.95 4.82 2.95
N GLN A 58 -10.49 4.99 1.70
CA GLN A 58 -10.68 4.02 0.63
C GLN A 58 -9.97 2.68 0.91
N ALA A 59 -8.76 2.72 1.49
CA ALA A 59 -8.04 1.53 1.89
C ALA A 59 -8.82 0.73 2.93
N ILE A 60 -9.43 1.43 3.90
CA ILE A 60 -10.27 0.87 4.96
C ILE A 60 -11.59 0.33 4.41
N ALA A 61 -12.32 1.11 3.62
CA ALA A 61 -13.62 0.74 3.07
C ALA A 61 -13.53 -0.53 2.21
N ILE A 62 -12.48 -0.66 1.39
CA ILE A 62 -12.27 -1.85 0.56
C ILE A 62 -11.88 -3.08 1.41
N ALA A 63 -11.19 -2.90 2.55
CA ALA A 63 -10.89 -4.02 3.47
C ALA A 63 -12.18 -4.59 4.11
N PHE A 64 -13.15 -3.75 4.45
CA PHE A 64 -14.47 -4.20 4.92
C PHE A 64 -15.25 -4.91 3.81
N SER A 65 -15.20 -4.40 2.57
CA SER A 65 -15.86 -5.03 1.42
C SER A 65 -15.22 -6.37 1.02
N LYS A 66 -13.89 -6.55 1.17
CA LYS A 66 -13.21 -7.83 0.93
C LYS A 66 -13.54 -8.90 1.99
N ARG A 67 -14.08 -8.50 3.16
CA ARG A 67 -14.54 -9.42 4.21
C ARG A 67 -15.98 -9.91 4.00
N ALA A 68 -16.60 -9.56 2.87
CA ALA A 68 -17.92 -10.03 2.48
C ALA A 68 -17.83 -10.91 1.23
N VAL A 69 -17.28 -12.12 1.38
CA VAL A 69 -17.66 -13.26 0.52
C VAL A 69 -17.79 -14.49 1.44
N PRO A 70 -18.96 -15.17 1.46
CA PRO A 70 -19.19 -16.38 2.24
C PRO A 70 -18.36 -17.59 1.77
#